data_AF-A0A183GRE7-F1
#
_entry.id   AF-A0A183GRE7-F1
#
_cell.length_a   1.000
_cell.length_b   1.000
_cell.length_c   1.000
_cell.angle_alpha   90.00
_cell.angle_beta   90.00
_cell.angle_gamma   90.00
#
_symmetry.space_group_name_H-M   'P 1'
#
loop_
_entity.id
_entity.type
_entity.pdbx_description
1 polymer ?
#
loop_
_entity_poly.entity_id
_entity_poly.type
_entity_poly.pdbx_seq_one_letter_code
_entity_poly.pdbx_strand_id
1 'polypeptide(L)'
;MVFDLLEPEDEKKLKTGELANAGCYVFLNPSTQHHVISFDWFPVQNASFTILVKILDSDMLVLLNYVTQQDSRCVWNDSVSFAGAEQVSFSFSLGALQSRWQSVTRDALVDASRALSSMNTSRKKDGNVILHSGDIKLVSLGFRGAVVVRQRVEQARSAHRKFFLTAADWLSSNQDEKGGWGVPVERAIADRRLVLDAGWHSAMAQGHALSVLTRAYAVTNNISYLLISSKALDLFEMDASDGGVRNMLFGHVWFEEYPTTPGSFVLNGFMYSLIGLHDFANVKLADDDPEEARLGAERASVLFATGMDSLRTFLPLYDTGSGSIYDLRHVGLRSAPNIARWDYHAVHVYLLKWLVQITGDKMLNETAERWIAYSWGRKAKHN
;
A
#
# COMPACT_ATOMS: atom_id res chain seq x y z
N MET A 1 -8.42 -30.81 -9.73
CA MET A 1 -9.36 -31.88 -9.36
C MET A 1 -10.73 -31.23 -9.28
N VAL A 2 -11.74 -31.81 -9.91
CA VAL A 2 -13.13 -31.43 -9.63
C VAL A 2 -13.48 -32.19 -8.35
N PHE A 3 -13.75 -31.46 -7.27
CA PHE A 3 -14.34 -32.07 -6.08
C PHE A 3 -15.85 -31.91 -6.23
N ASP A 4 -16.49 -32.87 -6.90
CA ASP A 4 -17.95 -32.96 -6.91
C ASP A 4 -18.38 -33.46 -5.55
N LEU A 5 -19.06 -32.60 -4.79
CA LEU A 5 -19.86 -33.02 -3.66
C LEU A 5 -21.16 -33.56 -4.25
N LEU A 6 -21.36 -34.86 -4.15
CA LEU A 6 -22.55 -35.57 -4.63
C LEU A 6 -23.87 -34.98 -4.06
N GLU A 7 -24.90 -35.13 -4.89
CA GLU A 7 -26.25 -34.53 -4.92
C GLU A 7 -27.19 -34.77 -3.70
N PRO A 8 -28.36 -34.07 -3.67
CA PRO A 8 -29.19 -33.90 -2.48
C PRO A 8 -30.27 -34.99 -2.34
N GLU A 9 -30.16 -35.81 -1.29
CA GLU A 9 -31.32 -36.49 -0.69
C GLU A 9 -31.47 -35.98 0.75
N ASP A 10 -32.23 -34.88 0.87
CA ASP A 10 -33.15 -34.56 1.96
C ASP A 10 -33.29 -33.03 2.07
N GLU A 11 -34.28 -32.47 1.39
CA GLU A 11 -34.83 -31.15 1.68
C GLU A 11 -35.44 -31.15 3.09
N LYS A 12 -34.61 -30.99 4.12
CA LYS A 12 -35.04 -30.55 5.44
C LYS A 12 -34.27 -29.31 5.84
N LYS A 13 -34.92 -28.16 5.61
CA LYS A 13 -34.73 -26.84 6.26
C LYS A 13 -33.41 -26.72 7.05
N LEU A 14 -32.30 -26.45 6.35
CA LEU A 14 -31.03 -26.11 6.98
C LEU A 14 -31.10 -24.68 7.51
N LYS A 15 -31.15 -24.57 8.84
CA LYS A 15 -30.87 -23.34 9.58
C LYS A 15 -29.35 -23.04 9.49
N THR A 16 -29.05 -21.76 9.54
CA THR A 16 -27.75 -21.11 9.76
C THR A 16 -26.64 -21.97 10.37
N GLY A 17 -25.51 -22.07 9.66
CA GLY A 17 -24.16 -22.15 10.24
C GLY A 17 -23.80 -23.43 10.98
N GLU A 18 -23.52 -24.53 10.27
CA GLU A 18 -22.78 -25.66 10.81
C GLU A 18 -21.63 -26.07 9.88
N LEU A 19 -20.42 -26.08 10.44
CA LEU A 19 -19.17 -26.61 9.90
C LEU A 19 -19.21 -28.15 9.78
N ALA A 20 -20.26 -28.72 9.19
CA ALA A 20 -20.53 -30.17 9.27
C ALA A 20 -19.68 -31.04 8.31
N ASN A 21 -19.01 -30.45 7.31
CA ASN A 21 -18.11 -31.16 6.40
C ASN A 21 -16.66 -30.74 6.63
N ALA A 22 -15.76 -31.72 6.85
CA ALA A 22 -14.33 -31.48 7.05
C ALA A 22 -13.66 -30.77 5.85
N GLY A 23 -14.28 -30.83 4.67
CA GLY A 23 -13.73 -30.33 3.41
C GLY A 23 -12.64 -31.24 2.86
N CYS A 24 -12.05 -30.86 1.73
CA CYS A 24 -10.86 -31.54 1.20
C CYS A 24 -9.62 -30.77 1.64
N TYR A 25 -8.59 -31.46 2.13
CA TYR A 25 -7.33 -30.86 2.51
C TYR A 25 -6.14 -31.50 1.79
N VAL A 26 -5.13 -30.68 1.56
CA VAL A 26 -3.84 -31.10 1.04
C VAL A 26 -2.78 -30.74 2.09
N PHE A 27 -1.98 -31.72 2.47
CA PHE A 27 -0.83 -31.47 3.34
C PHE A 27 0.24 -30.70 2.58
N LEU A 28 0.79 -29.70 3.25
CA LEU A 28 1.76 -28.79 2.67
C LEU A 28 3.18 -29.21 3.03
N ASN A 29 4.14 -28.78 2.21
CA ASN A 29 5.56 -28.96 2.48
C ASN A 29 5.91 -28.34 3.84
N PRO A 30 6.63 -29.08 4.72
CA PRO A 30 6.87 -28.67 6.09
C PRO A 30 7.95 -27.59 6.25
N SER A 31 8.55 -27.10 5.15
CA SER A 31 9.58 -26.04 5.17
C SER A 31 9.05 -24.77 5.82
N THR A 32 9.78 -24.26 6.81
CA THR A 32 9.50 -23.00 7.50
C THR A 32 9.86 -21.77 6.67
N GLN A 33 10.52 -21.98 5.53
CA GLN A 33 10.87 -20.92 4.58
C GLN A 33 9.79 -20.68 3.53
N HIS A 34 8.82 -21.59 3.38
CA HIS A 34 7.78 -21.51 2.35
C HIS A 34 6.43 -21.07 2.92
N HIS A 35 6.34 -19.78 3.26
CA HIS A 35 5.16 -19.17 3.88
C HIS A 35 4.17 -18.54 2.89
N VAL A 36 4.51 -18.47 1.61
CA VAL A 36 3.61 -17.99 0.56
C VAL A 36 2.98 -19.17 -0.16
N ILE A 37 1.65 -19.16 -0.31
CA ILE A 37 0.89 -20.17 -1.03
C ILE A 37 0.18 -19.55 -2.24
N SER A 38 0.17 -20.24 -3.37
CA SER A 38 -0.53 -19.84 -4.59
C SER A 38 -1.30 -20.99 -5.21
N PHE A 39 -2.49 -20.72 -5.73
CA PHE A 39 -3.30 -21.70 -6.45
C PHE A 39 -4.36 -21.00 -7.31
N ASP A 40 -4.84 -21.67 -8.36
CA ASP A 40 -5.97 -21.19 -9.15
C ASP A 40 -7.27 -21.88 -8.70
N TRP A 41 -8.27 -21.07 -8.41
CA TRP A 41 -9.51 -21.46 -7.76
C TRP A 41 -10.72 -20.86 -8.48
N PHE A 42 -11.76 -21.68 -8.66
CA PHE A 42 -13.06 -21.28 -9.16
C PHE A 42 -14.09 -21.54 -8.05
N PRO A 43 -14.64 -20.49 -7.41
CA PRO A 43 -15.71 -20.63 -6.43
C PRO A 43 -17.06 -20.87 -7.12
N VAL A 44 -17.83 -21.85 -6.66
CA VAL A 44 -19.18 -22.15 -7.18
C VAL A 44 -20.26 -21.80 -6.14
N GLN A 45 -20.27 -22.46 -4.99
CA GLN A 45 -21.30 -22.26 -3.96
C GLN A 45 -20.72 -22.44 -2.56
N ASN A 46 -21.00 -21.48 -1.66
CA ASN A 46 -20.51 -21.47 -0.27
C ASN A 46 -18.98 -21.74 -0.18
N ALA A 47 -18.27 -21.24 -1.18
CA ALA A 47 -16.88 -21.56 -1.43
C ALA A 47 -15.95 -20.82 -0.45
N SER A 48 -15.06 -21.56 0.20
CA SER A 48 -14.03 -21.02 1.09
C SER A 48 -12.78 -21.89 1.07
N PHE A 49 -11.67 -21.33 1.54
CA PHE A 49 -10.45 -22.10 1.77
C PHE A 49 -9.83 -21.71 3.12
N THR A 50 -9.05 -22.62 3.70
CA THR A 50 -8.42 -22.44 5.01
C THR A 50 -6.96 -22.83 4.93
N ILE A 51 -6.08 -21.98 5.45
CA ILE A 51 -4.67 -22.31 5.65
C ILE A 51 -4.47 -22.61 7.14
N LEU A 52 -4.05 -23.83 7.46
CA LEU A 52 -3.64 -24.17 8.83
C LEU A 52 -2.16 -23.86 8.99
N VAL A 53 -1.85 -22.98 9.95
CA VAL A 53 -0.51 -22.53 10.27
C VAL A 53 -0.15 -23.00 11.68
N LYS A 54 1.09 -23.43 11.87
CA LYS A 54 1.66 -23.72 13.19
C LYS A 54 2.68 -22.65 13.54
N ILE A 55 2.51 -22.02 14.71
CA ILE A 55 3.51 -21.15 15.32
C ILE A 55 4.51 -22.04 16.04
N LEU A 56 5.80 -21.92 15.70
CA LEU A 56 6.79 -22.91 16.16
C LEU A 56 7.20 -22.72 17.63
N ASP A 57 7.25 -21.47 18.11
CA ASP A 57 7.69 -21.18 19.48
C ASP A 57 6.67 -21.65 20.54
N SER A 58 5.38 -21.44 20.28
CA SER A 58 4.29 -21.78 21.22
C SER A 58 3.59 -23.11 20.91
N ASP A 59 3.95 -23.79 19.82
CA ASP A 59 3.23 -24.94 19.26
C ASP A 59 1.77 -24.65 18.85
N MET A 60 1.32 -23.39 18.90
CA MET A 60 -0.05 -22.94 18.64
C MET A 60 -0.46 -23.21 17.19
N LEU A 61 -1.71 -23.65 17.01
CA LEU A 61 -2.31 -23.83 15.68
C LEU A 61 -3.25 -22.66 15.37
N VAL A 62 -3.04 -22.03 14.21
CA VAL A 62 -3.84 -20.91 13.71
C VAL A 62 -4.56 -21.34 12.45
N LEU A 63 -5.89 -21.35 12.46
CA LEU A 63 -6.68 -21.47 11.23
C LEU A 63 -6.91 -20.09 10.64
N LEU A 64 -6.45 -19.89 9.42
CA LEU A 64 -6.75 -18.71 8.60
C LEU A 64 -7.83 -19.10 7.60
N ASN A 65 -9.09 -18.79 7.90
CA ASN A 65 -10.24 -19.07 7.05
C ASN A 65 -10.48 -17.90 6.11
N TYR A 66 -10.64 -18.17 4.82
CA TYR A 66 -10.94 -17.16 3.81
C TYR A 66 -12.35 -17.39 3.30
N VAL A 67 -13.26 -16.51 3.71
CA VAL A 67 -14.71 -16.70 3.63
C VAL A 67 -15.39 -15.54 2.91
N THR A 68 -16.61 -15.75 2.42
CA THR A 68 -17.39 -14.71 1.74
C THR A 68 -18.12 -13.75 2.67
N GLN A 69 -18.20 -14.10 3.96
CA GLN A 69 -18.82 -13.27 4.98
C GLN A 69 -18.10 -11.93 5.06
N GLN A 70 -18.88 -10.86 5.12
CA GLN A 70 -18.37 -9.52 5.34
C GLN A 70 -18.37 -9.19 6.83
N ASP A 71 -17.27 -8.60 7.28
CA ASP A 71 -17.13 -7.97 8.59
C ASP A 71 -16.33 -6.68 8.38
N SER A 72 -16.73 -5.59 9.04
CA SER A 72 -16.08 -4.28 8.90
C SER A 72 -14.63 -4.27 9.38
N ARG A 73 -14.20 -5.26 10.17
CA ARG A 73 -12.82 -5.43 10.64
C ARG A 73 -11.90 -6.06 9.61
N CYS A 74 -12.44 -6.62 8.51
CA CYS A 74 -11.75 -7.42 7.47
C CYS A 74 -11.15 -8.75 7.96
N VAL A 75 -10.64 -8.79 9.20
CA VAL A 75 -10.14 -9.97 9.91
C VAL A 75 -10.78 -10.02 11.30
N TRP A 76 -11.32 -11.17 11.68
CA TRP A 76 -11.92 -11.35 13.00
C TRP A 76 -11.67 -12.74 13.56
N ASN A 77 -11.77 -12.86 14.88
CA ASN A 77 -11.63 -14.12 15.60
C ASN A 77 -12.97 -14.87 15.59
N ASP A 78 -12.95 -16.11 15.10
CA ASP A 78 -14.07 -17.04 15.16
C ASP A 78 -13.94 -17.81 16.49
N SER A 79 -14.54 -17.28 17.55
CA SER A 79 -14.36 -17.78 18.92
C SER A 79 -14.65 -19.29 19.08
N VAL A 80 -13.60 -20.12 18.98
CA VAL A 80 -13.60 -21.54 19.39
C VAL A 80 -12.18 -21.93 19.80
N SER A 81 -11.97 -22.15 21.10
CA SER A 81 -10.83 -22.92 21.61
C SER A 81 -11.29 -24.35 21.90
N PHE A 82 -10.70 -25.33 21.22
CA PHE A 82 -10.92 -26.74 21.54
C PHE A 82 -9.96 -27.16 22.67
N ALA A 83 -10.45 -27.91 23.65
CA ALA A 83 -9.62 -28.37 24.76
C ALA A 83 -8.53 -29.35 24.28
N GLY A 84 -7.27 -29.06 24.58
CA GLY A 84 -6.13 -29.98 24.38
C GLY A 84 -5.07 -29.55 23.35
N ALA A 85 -5.34 -28.51 22.56
CA ALA A 85 -4.33 -27.79 21.77
C ALA A 85 -4.76 -26.31 21.73
N GLU A 86 -3.83 -25.36 21.91
CA GLU A 86 -4.12 -23.94 21.69
C GLU A 86 -4.37 -23.72 20.20
N GLN A 87 -5.59 -23.99 19.76
CA GLN A 87 -6.07 -23.75 18.43
C GLN A 87 -6.89 -22.46 18.44
N VAL A 88 -6.53 -21.53 17.57
CA VAL A 88 -7.25 -20.27 17.35
C VAL A 88 -7.69 -20.18 15.90
N SER A 89 -8.87 -19.62 15.68
CA SER A 89 -9.49 -19.53 14.36
C SER A 89 -9.78 -18.08 14.00
N PHE A 90 -9.39 -17.68 12.80
CA PHE A 90 -9.66 -16.35 12.28
C PHE A 90 -10.25 -16.43 10.89
N SER A 91 -11.14 -15.50 10.59
CA SER A 91 -11.72 -15.36 9.27
C SER A 91 -11.27 -14.06 8.61
N PHE A 92 -10.96 -14.18 7.32
CA PHE A 92 -10.61 -13.12 6.39
C PHE A 92 -11.74 -13.02 5.37
N SER A 93 -12.29 -11.81 5.21
CA SER A 93 -13.27 -11.57 4.16
C SER A 93 -12.61 -11.61 2.77
N LEU A 94 -13.16 -12.44 1.88
CA LEU A 94 -12.83 -12.49 0.45
C LEU A 94 -13.67 -11.53 -0.39
N GLY A 95 -14.57 -10.76 0.23
CA GLY A 95 -15.55 -9.99 -0.53
C GLY A 95 -16.65 -10.87 -1.14
N ALA A 96 -17.39 -10.28 -2.08
CA ALA A 96 -18.31 -11.03 -2.93
C ALA A 96 -17.51 -11.87 -3.94
N LEU A 97 -17.66 -13.20 -3.89
CA LEU A 97 -17.04 -14.08 -4.87
C LEU A 97 -17.73 -13.93 -6.23
N GLN A 98 -16.91 -13.93 -7.28
CA GLN A 98 -17.37 -13.98 -8.65
C GLN A 98 -17.13 -15.40 -9.18
N SER A 99 -18.13 -15.99 -9.83
CA SER A 99 -18.06 -17.33 -10.45
C SER A 99 -17.16 -17.33 -11.68
N ARG A 100 -15.87 -17.11 -11.47
CA ARG A 100 -14.80 -17.08 -12.47
C ARG A 100 -13.52 -17.64 -11.88
N TRP A 101 -12.58 -18.01 -12.73
CA TRP A 101 -11.23 -18.37 -12.29
C TRP A 101 -10.56 -17.19 -11.58
N GLN A 102 -10.02 -17.45 -10.40
CA GLN A 102 -9.23 -16.53 -9.60
C GLN A 102 -7.85 -17.14 -9.33
N SER A 103 -6.80 -16.34 -9.50
CA SER A 103 -5.46 -16.72 -9.05
C SER A 103 -5.25 -16.19 -7.64
N VAL A 104 -5.20 -17.09 -6.67
CA VAL A 104 -5.04 -16.74 -5.25
C VAL A 104 -3.57 -16.79 -4.89
N THR A 105 -3.10 -15.80 -4.15
CA THR A 105 -1.76 -15.79 -3.55
C THR A 105 -1.83 -15.18 -2.16
N ARG A 106 -1.48 -15.95 -1.13
CA ARG A 106 -1.50 -15.52 0.27
C ARG A 106 -0.12 -15.65 0.89
N ASP A 107 0.28 -14.63 1.63
CA ASP A 107 1.41 -14.69 2.53
C ASP A 107 0.89 -15.05 3.92
N ALA A 108 1.00 -16.33 4.28
CA ALA A 108 0.45 -16.83 5.54
C ALA A 108 1.19 -16.28 6.77
N LEU A 109 2.42 -15.78 6.62
CA LEU A 109 3.16 -15.12 7.68
C LEU A 109 2.54 -13.75 7.98
N VAL A 110 2.27 -12.97 6.93
CA VAL A 110 1.55 -11.69 7.07
C VAL A 110 0.14 -11.93 7.63
N ASP A 111 -0.57 -12.91 7.08
CA ASP A 111 -1.95 -13.19 7.49
C ASP A 111 -2.02 -13.67 8.94
N ALA A 112 -1.14 -14.58 9.39
CA ALA A 112 -1.06 -14.99 10.78
C ALA A 112 -0.69 -13.84 11.73
N SER A 113 0.30 -13.01 11.36
CA SER A 113 0.69 -11.82 12.13
C SER A 113 -0.48 -10.86 12.31
N ARG A 114 -1.23 -10.58 11.24
CA ARG A 114 -2.43 -9.71 11.28
C ARG A 114 -3.57 -10.31 12.09
N ALA A 115 -3.83 -11.60 11.91
CA ALA A 115 -4.84 -12.33 12.65
C ALA A 115 -4.58 -12.29 14.16
N LEU A 116 -3.37 -12.65 14.60
CA LEU A 116 -3.00 -12.63 16.02
C LEU A 116 -3.01 -11.21 16.60
N SER A 117 -2.56 -10.21 15.84
CA SER A 117 -2.63 -8.80 16.25
C SER A 117 -4.07 -8.33 16.47
N SER A 118 -5.05 -8.88 15.73
CA SER A 118 -6.47 -8.52 15.88
C SER A 118 -7.09 -8.96 17.20
N MET A 119 -6.46 -9.89 17.93
CA MET A 119 -6.89 -10.28 19.28
C MET A 119 -6.67 -9.17 20.31
N ASN A 120 -5.72 -8.25 20.04
CA ASN A 120 -5.40 -7.17 20.95
C ASN A 120 -6.37 -5.99 20.75
N THR A 121 -7.30 -5.83 21.69
CA THR A 121 -8.30 -4.75 21.68
C THR A 121 -7.72 -3.38 22.08
N SER A 122 -6.49 -3.33 22.60
CA SER A 122 -5.80 -2.08 22.92
C SER A 122 -5.21 -1.46 21.64
N ARG A 123 -5.52 -0.20 21.35
CA ARG A 123 -4.95 0.56 20.21
C ARG A 123 -3.45 0.87 20.35
N LYS A 124 -2.73 0.25 21.29
CA LYS A 124 -1.30 0.50 21.54
C LYS A 124 -0.45 -0.32 20.58
N LYS A 125 0.64 0.29 20.10
CA LYS A 125 1.59 -0.30 19.12
C LYS A 125 2.23 -1.61 19.63
N ASP A 126 2.32 -1.79 20.94
CA ASP A 126 2.90 -2.97 21.61
C ASP A 126 2.05 -4.25 21.47
N GLY A 127 0.81 -4.14 20.96
CA GLY A 127 -0.06 -5.29 20.69
C GLY A 127 0.10 -5.92 19.30
N ASN A 128 0.99 -5.40 18.45
CA ASN A 128 1.21 -5.97 17.13
C ASN A 128 2.12 -7.20 17.22
N VAL A 129 1.61 -8.35 16.79
CA VAL A 129 2.41 -9.58 16.64
C VAL A 129 3.25 -9.47 15.39
N ILE A 130 4.58 -9.55 15.54
CA ILE A 130 5.53 -9.54 14.43
C ILE A 130 6.08 -10.96 14.29
N LEU A 131 5.91 -11.54 13.11
CA LEU A 131 6.45 -12.86 12.76
C LEU A 131 7.51 -12.70 11.68
N HIS A 132 8.51 -13.57 11.70
CA HIS A 132 9.62 -13.65 10.77
C HIS A 132 9.65 -14.99 10.03
N SER A 133 10.34 -15.01 8.89
CA SER A 133 10.51 -16.25 8.12
C SER A 133 11.26 -17.26 8.99
N GLY A 134 10.67 -18.42 9.21
CA GLY A 134 11.16 -19.39 10.18
C GLY A 134 10.26 -19.55 11.40
N ASP A 135 9.43 -18.58 11.75
CA ASP A 135 8.58 -18.62 12.96
C ASP A 135 7.32 -19.47 12.77
N ILE A 136 6.93 -19.70 11.52
CA ILE A 136 5.73 -20.44 11.17
C ILE A 136 6.01 -21.63 10.25
N LYS A 137 5.10 -22.60 10.29
CA LYS A 137 5.02 -23.71 9.34
C LYS A 137 3.60 -23.83 8.81
N LEU A 138 3.45 -23.93 7.48
CA LEU A 138 2.15 -24.25 6.88
C LEU A 138 1.91 -25.75 7.01
N VAL A 139 0.77 -26.14 7.55
CA VAL A 139 0.40 -27.54 7.81
C VAL A 139 -0.45 -28.09 6.68
N SER A 140 -1.55 -27.41 6.34
CA SER A 140 -2.49 -27.86 5.31
C SER A 140 -3.23 -26.70 4.66
N LEU A 141 -3.59 -26.88 3.39
CA LEU A 141 -4.58 -26.06 2.69
C LEU A 141 -5.88 -26.87 2.56
N GLY A 142 -6.97 -26.36 3.14
CA GLY A 142 -8.30 -26.93 3.08
C GLY A 142 -9.23 -26.15 2.16
N PHE A 143 -10.17 -26.81 1.52
CA PHE A 143 -11.23 -26.22 0.70
C PHE A 143 -12.60 -26.72 1.18
N ARG A 144 -13.57 -25.81 1.24
CA ARG A 144 -14.96 -26.11 1.64
C ARG A 144 -15.95 -25.46 0.69
N GLY A 145 -17.16 -26.03 0.63
CA GLY A 145 -18.18 -25.68 -0.35
C GLY A 145 -17.89 -26.28 -1.73
N ALA A 146 -18.69 -25.90 -2.73
CA ALA A 146 -18.48 -26.31 -4.10
C ALA A 146 -17.41 -25.41 -4.75
N VAL A 147 -16.28 -26.02 -5.11
CA VAL A 147 -15.11 -25.34 -5.67
C VAL A 147 -14.43 -26.20 -6.74
N VAL A 148 -13.80 -25.56 -7.72
CA VAL A 148 -12.85 -26.22 -8.61
C VAL A 148 -11.47 -25.62 -8.38
N VAL A 149 -10.47 -26.47 -8.18
CA VAL A 149 -9.08 -26.05 -7.97
C VAL A 149 -8.20 -26.72 -9.01
N ARG A 150 -7.33 -25.95 -9.65
CA ARG A 150 -6.32 -26.55 -10.54
C ARG A 150 -5.39 -27.43 -9.71
N GLN A 151 -4.86 -28.49 -10.32
CA GLN A 151 -4.01 -29.45 -9.59
C GLN A 151 -2.73 -28.82 -9.02
N ARG A 152 -2.30 -27.68 -9.55
CA ARG A 152 -1.08 -26.99 -9.15
C ARG A 152 -1.36 -26.06 -7.96
N VAL A 153 -0.91 -26.49 -6.78
CA VAL A 153 -0.76 -25.65 -5.58
C VAL A 153 0.74 -25.41 -5.36
N GLU A 154 1.14 -24.16 -5.25
CA GLU A 154 2.55 -23.78 -5.11
C GLU A 154 2.82 -23.21 -3.73
N GLN A 155 3.94 -23.61 -3.14
CA GLN A 155 4.52 -23.00 -1.95
C GLN A 155 5.85 -22.35 -2.31
N ALA A 156 6.06 -21.13 -1.84
CA ALA A 156 7.25 -20.34 -2.13
C ALA A 156 7.68 -19.51 -0.92
N ARG A 157 8.91 -19.02 -0.97
CA ARG A 157 9.43 -18.04 0.01
C ARG A 157 8.85 -16.65 -0.20
N SER A 158 8.50 -16.28 -1.43
CA SER A 158 7.86 -15.01 -1.72
C SER A 158 7.09 -15.06 -3.05
N ALA A 159 6.21 -14.09 -3.26
CA ALA A 159 5.55 -13.83 -4.53
C ALA A 159 5.56 -12.34 -4.89
N HIS A 160 6.73 -11.69 -4.74
CA HIS A 160 6.88 -10.23 -4.86
C HIS A 160 6.25 -9.65 -6.12
N ARG A 161 6.48 -10.29 -7.29
CA ARG A 161 5.91 -9.84 -8.56
C ARG A 161 4.38 -9.89 -8.57
N LYS A 162 3.77 -10.93 -7.97
CA LYS A 162 2.31 -11.03 -7.88
C LYS A 162 1.74 -9.94 -6.99
N PHE A 163 2.31 -9.72 -5.80
CA PHE A 163 1.86 -8.65 -4.91
C PHE A 163 2.03 -7.26 -5.51
N PHE A 164 3.13 -7.02 -6.21
CA PHE A 164 3.37 -5.79 -6.97
C PHE A 164 2.28 -5.56 -8.02
N LEU A 165 1.98 -6.56 -8.86
CA LEU A 165 0.94 -6.44 -9.88
C LEU A 165 -0.46 -6.33 -9.28
N THR A 166 -0.75 -7.02 -8.17
CA THR A 166 -2.03 -6.84 -7.45
C THR A 166 -2.21 -5.40 -6.99
N ALA A 167 -1.15 -4.74 -6.51
CA ALA A 167 -1.21 -3.32 -6.14
C ALA A 167 -1.44 -2.42 -7.38
N ALA A 168 -0.75 -2.70 -8.49
CA ALA A 168 -0.93 -1.96 -9.74
C ALA A 168 -2.36 -2.12 -10.32
N ASP A 169 -2.90 -3.32 -10.30
CA ASP A 169 -4.26 -3.63 -10.75
C ASP A 169 -5.31 -2.96 -9.87
N TRP A 170 -5.08 -2.92 -8.55
CA TRP A 170 -5.94 -2.18 -7.63
C TRP A 170 -5.93 -0.69 -7.94
N LEU A 171 -4.75 -0.08 -8.14
CA LEU A 171 -4.64 1.32 -8.52
C LEU A 171 -5.38 1.61 -9.83
N SER A 172 -5.21 0.76 -10.85
CA SER A 172 -5.89 0.89 -12.15
C SER A 172 -7.41 0.80 -12.03
N SER A 173 -7.92 -0.07 -11.14
CA SER A 173 -9.36 -0.31 -11.01
C SER A 173 -10.08 0.63 -10.03
N ASN A 174 -9.33 1.41 -9.24
CA ASN A 174 -9.88 2.28 -8.18
C ASN A 174 -9.49 3.75 -8.35
N GLN A 175 -8.99 4.14 -9.52
CA GLN A 175 -8.84 5.55 -9.85
C GLN A 175 -10.22 6.18 -10.04
N ASP A 176 -10.45 7.33 -9.42
CA ASP A 176 -11.71 8.04 -9.51
C ASP A 176 -11.86 8.84 -10.83
N GLU A 177 -12.99 9.52 -10.97
CA GLU A 177 -13.28 10.33 -12.15
C GLU A 177 -12.31 11.50 -12.35
N LYS A 178 -11.72 12.03 -11.26
CA LYS A 178 -10.75 13.13 -11.27
C LYS A 178 -9.31 12.67 -11.53
N GLY A 179 -9.07 11.37 -11.66
CA GLY A 179 -7.74 10.81 -11.86
C GLY A 179 -6.99 10.46 -10.55
N GLY A 180 -7.66 10.53 -9.41
CA GLY A 180 -7.04 10.29 -8.11
C GLY A 180 -7.46 9.04 -7.39
N TRP A 181 -6.89 8.84 -6.20
CA TRP A 181 -7.33 7.87 -5.22
C TRP A 181 -7.74 8.60 -3.94
N GLY A 182 -9.02 8.97 -3.86
CA GLY A 182 -9.58 9.73 -2.75
C GLY A 182 -9.43 9.01 -1.41
N VAL A 183 -8.89 9.69 -0.41
CA VAL A 183 -8.67 9.13 0.94
C VAL A 183 -10.01 9.09 1.69
N PRO A 184 -10.54 7.91 2.07
CA PRO A 184 -11.92 7.77 2.54
C PRO A 184 -12.13 8.22 4.01
N VAL A 185 -11.21 8.98 4.57
CA VAL A 185 -11.23 9.42 5.97
C VAL A 185 -10.84 10.88 6.11
N GLU A 186 -11.46 11.57 7.08
CA GLU A 186 -11.08 12.93 7.46
C GLU A 186 -9.63 12.96 7.94
N ARG A 187 -8.89 14.00 7.56
CA ARG A 187 -7.57 14.29 8.09
C ARG A 187 -7.55 15.67 8.75
N ALA A 188 -7.38 15.68 10.07
CA ALA A 188 -7.12 16.90 10.83
C ALA A 188 -5.63 17.09 11.12
N ILE A 189 -5.15 18.33 10.96
CA ILE A 189 -3.75 18.75 11.09
C ILE A 189 -3.70 20.02 11.98
N ALA A 190 -2.60 20.18 12.72
CA ALA A 190 -2.31 21.35 13.56
C ALA A 190 -3.43 21.68 14.55
N ASP A 191 -3.82 20.69 15.37
CA ASP A 191 -4.91 20.79 16.35
C ASP A 191 -6.26 21.17 15.71
N ARG A 192 -6.58 20.50 14.58
CA ARG A 192 -7.78 20.71 13.75
C ARG A 192 -7.89 22.11 13.12
N ARG A 193 -6.81 22.91 13.08
CA ARG A 193 -6.81 24.19 12.36
C ARG A 193 -6.82 24.02 10.84
N LEU A 194 -6.39 22.86 10.36
CA LEU A 194 -6.44 22.47 8.96
C LEU A 194 -7.17 21.12 8.91
N VAL A 195 -8.31 21.05 8.23
CA VAL A 195 -9.14 19.85 8.14
C VAL A 195 -9.39 19.55 6.67
N LEU A 196 -9.20 18.29 6.30
CA LEU A 196 -9.55 17.74 4.99
C LEU A 196 -10.67 16.73 5.19
N ASP A 197 -11.81 16.97 4.56
CA ASP A 197 -12.93 16.04 4.56
C ASP A 197 -12.60 14.78 3.76
N ALA A 198 -13.26 13.66 4.08
CA ALA A 198 -13.08 12.41 3.35
C ALA A 198 -13.28 12.59 1.83
N GLY A 199 -12.40 11.98 1.04
CA GLY A 199 -12.33 12.13 -0.41
C GLY A 199 -11.19 13.04 -0.90
N TRP A 200 -10.38 13.60 0.01
CA TRP A 200 -9.21 14.40 -0.36
C TRP A 200 -8.13 13.59 -1.09
N HIS A 201 -7.35 14.26 -1.94
CA HIS A 201 -6.25 13.67 -2.71
C HIS A 201 -4.88 14.05 -2.16
N SER A 202 -3.85 13.23 -2.41
CA SER A 202 -2.49 13.49 -1.95
C SER A 202 -1.50 13.43 -3.10
N ALA A 203 -0.66 14.45 -3.27
CA ALA A 203 0.42 14.41 -4.27
C ALA A 203 1.38 13.23 -4.04
N MET A 204 1.59 12.83 -2.78
CA MET A 204 2.39 11.66 -2.44
C MET A 204 1.72 10.36 -2.92
N ALA A 205 0.40 10.23 -2.74
CA ALA A 205 -0.34 9.07 -3.23
C ALA A 205 -0.31 9.01 -4.77
N GLN A 206 -0.54 10.14 -5.44
CA GLN A 206 -0.43 10.22 -6.89
C GLN A 206 0.98 9.84 -7.38
N GLY A 207 2.03 10.38 -6.75
CA GLY A 207 3.42 10.06 -7.07
C GLY A 207 3.76 8.58 -6.92
N HIS A 208 3.36 7.96 -5.81
CA HIS A 208 3.54 6.53 -5.62
C HIS A 208 2.80 5.70 -6.66
N ALA A 209 1.58 6.10 -7.02
CA ALA A 209 0.82 5.41 -8.03
C ALA A 209 1.48 5.50 -9.41
N LEU A 210 1.96 6.68 -9.82
CA LEU A 210 2.75 6.85 -11.05
C LEU A 210 3.96 5.91 -11.05
N SER A 211 4.76 5.91 -9.99
CA SER A 211 5.91 5.01 -9.86
C SER A 211 5.55 3.52 -9.99
N VAL A 212 4.44 3.07 -9.39
CA VAL A 212 3.99 1.67 -9.45
C VAL A 212 3.47 1.34 -10.84
N LEU A 213 2.59 2.16 -11.40
CA LEU A 213 1.94 1.93 -12.69
C LEU A 213 2.94 1.97 -13.85
N THR A 214 3.89 2.91 -13.84
CA THR A 214 4.97 2.97 -14.83
C THR A 214 5.84 1.71 -14.79
N ARG A 215 6.19 1.22 -13.59
CA ARG A 215 6.94 -0.05 -13.45
C ARG A 215 6.10 -1.26 -13.86
N ALA A 216 4.79 -1.21 -13.66
CA ALA A 216 3.88 -2.29 -14.03
C ALA A 216 3.78 -2.40 -15.55
N TYR A 217 3.64 -1.26 -16.25
CA TYR A 217 3.75 -1.19 -17.69
C TYR A 217 5.09 -1.77 -18.17
N ALA A 218 6.22 -1.34 -17.61
CA ALA A 218 7.56 -1.79 -18.04
C ALA A 218 7.78 -3.31 -17.97
N VAL A 219 7.03 -4.05 -17.12
CA VAL A 219 7.17 -5.51 -16.97
C VAL A 219 6.02 -6.33 -17.55
N THR A 220 4.98 -5.67 -18.08
CA THR A 220 3.78 -6.32 -18.63
C THR A 220 3.45 -5.87 -20.06
N ASN A 221 3.96 -4.71 -20.47
CA ASN A 221 3.54 -3.96 -21.65
C ASN A 221 2.03 -3.71 -21.70
N ASN A 222 1.34 -3.72 -20.54
CA ASN A 222 -0.07 -3.40 -20.48
C ASN A 222 -0.26 -1.88 -20.45
N ILE A 223 -0.69 -1.34 -21.59
CA ILE A 223 -0.82 0.10 -21.80
C ILE A 223 -1.84 0.78 -20.87
N SER A 224 -2.81 0.03 -20.33
CA SER A 224 -3.82 0.59 -19.43
C SER A 224 -3.18 1.30 -18.23
N TYR A 225 -2.04 0.80 -17.73
CA TYR A 225 -1.33 1.44 -16.61
C TYR A 225 -0.83 2.85 -16.94
N LEU A 226 -0.42 3.12 -18.19
CA LEU A 226 0.04 4.46 -18.59
C LEU A 226 -1.12 5.41 -18.88
N LEU A 227 -2.26 4.91 -19.37
CA LEU A 227 -3.46 5.73 -19.53
C LEU A 227 -3.98 6.23 -18.17
N ILE A 228 -4.03 5.33 -17.18
CA ILE A 228 -4.34 5.68 -15.78
C ILE A 228 -3.30 6.67 -15.23
N SER A 229 -2.02 6.48 -15.53
CA SER A 229 -0.95 7.40 -15.12
C SER A 229 -1.12 8.79 -15.76
N SER A 230 -1.51 8.87 -17.03
CA SER A 230 -1.78 10.12 -17.75
C SER A 230 -2.92 10.90 -17.09
N LYS A 231 -4.03 10.22 -16.81
CA LYS A 231 -5.17 10.82 -16.09
C LYS A 231 -4.80 11.28 -14.67
N ALA A 232 -3.89 10.58 -13.99
CA ALA A 232 -3.44 10.95 -12.65
C ALA A 232 -2.75 12.33 -12.57
N LEU A 233 -2.28 12.85 -13.70
CA LEU A 233 -1.67 14.18 -13.81
C LEU A 233 -2.67 15.32 -13.69
N ASP A 234 -3.96 15.08 -13.95
CA ASP A 234 -5.00 16.11 -13.89
C ASP A 234 -5.08 16.76 -12.50
N LEU A 235 -4.85 15.99 -11.43
CA LEU A 235 -4.81 16.52 -10.07
C LEU A 235 -3.57 17.40 -9.78
N PHE A 236 -2.44 17.17 -10.45
CA PHE A 236 -1.25 18.01 -10.32
C PHE A 236 -1.43 19.38 -10.99
N GLU A 237 -2.38 19.48 -11.93
CA GLU A 237 -2.72 20.72 -12.65
C GLU A 237 -3.93 21.43 -12.04
N MET A 238 -4.63 20.79 -11.10
CA MET A 238 -5.79 21.32 -10.39
C MET A 238 -5.38 21.89 -9.03
N ASP A 239 -5.90 23.07 -8.68
CA ASP A 239 -5.61 23.70 -7.40
C ASP A 239 -6.22 22.94 -6.22
N ALA A 240 -5.54 22.97 -5.07
CA ALA A 240 -5.97 22.33 -3.84
C ALA A 240 -7.36 22.81 -3.39
N SER A 241 -7.69 24.09 -3.63
CA SER A 241 -9.02 24.65 -3.36
C SER A 241 -10.13 24.04 -4.22
N ASP A 242 -9.79 23.49 -5.38
CA ASP A 242 -10.75 22.88 -6.33
C ASP A 242 -10.75 21.34 -6.24
N GLY A 243 -10.06 20.79 -5.24
CA GLY A 243 -9.96 19.35 -4.99
C GLY A 243 -8.79 18.66 -5.70
N GLY A 244 -7.87 19.44 -6.26
CA GLY A 244 -6.59 18.99 -6.79
C GLY A 244 -5.51 18.88 -5.72
N VAL A 245 -4.24 18.85 -6.14
CA VAL A 245 -3.09 18.80 -5.23
C VAL A 245 -2.09 19.93 -5.46
N ARG A 246 -2.36 20.85 -6.39
CA ARG A 246 -1.50 21.99 -6.68
C ARG A 246 -1.73 23.14 -5.70
N ASN A 247 -0.68 23.74 -5.20
CA ASN A 247 -0.73 24.97 -4.43
C ASN A 247 0.36 25.93 -4.90
N MET A 248 0.25 27.20 -4.51
CA MET A 248 1.23 28.24 -4.85
C MET A 248 1.88 28.79 -3.59
N LEU A 249 3.21 28.75 -3.54
CA LEU A 249 4.02 29.37 -2.49
C LEU A 249 4.91 30.43 -3.14
N PHE A 250 4.73 31.70 -2.79
CA PHE A 250 5.52 32.83 -3.33
C PHE A 250 5.68 32.83 -4.86
N GLY A 251 4.62 32.45 -5.60
CA GLY A 251 4.63 32.40 -7.07
C GLY A 251 5.20 31.11 -7.68
N HIS A 252 5.60 30.13 -6.86
CA HIS A 252 6.10 28.82 -7.30
C HIS A 252 5.10 27.71 -6.98
N VAL A 253 5.03 26.71 -7.85
CA VAL A 253 4.13 25.56 -7.71
C VAL A 253 4.61 24.64 -6.58
N TRP A 254 3.69 24.12 -5.79
CA TRP A 254 3.93 23.05 -4.84
C TRP A 254 2.86 21.96 -4.98
N PHE A 255 3.26 20.69 -4.88
CA PHE A 255 2.33 19.57 -4.89
C PHE A 255 2.14 19.07 -3.46
N GLU A 256 0.94 19.23 -2.93
CA GLU A 256 0.63 19.05 -1.52
C GLU A 256 0.45 17.57 -1.16
N GLU A 257 1.18 17.09 -0.14
CA GLU A 257 0.84 15.82 0.52
C GLU A 257 -0.56 15.89 1.12
N TYR A 258 -0.88 17.01 1.74
CA TYR A 258 -2.18 17.34 2.32
C TYR A 258 -2.64 18.68 1.71
N PRO A 259 -3.60 18.69 0.76
CA PRO A 259 -4.02 19.89 0.04
C PRO A 259 -4.89 20.82 0.92
N THR A 260 -4.30 21.32 2.00
CA THR A 260 -4.98 22.21 2.96
C THR A 260 -4.96 23.65 2.49
N THR A 261 -5.90 24.45 3.03
CA THR A 261 -5.92 25.90 2.85
C THR A 261 -5.90 26.59 4.21
N PRO A 262 -4.87 27.39 4.55
CA PRO A 262 -3.63 27.62 3.79
C PRO A 262 -2.79 26.34 3.59
N GLY A 263 -1.90 26.38 2.60
CA GLY A 263 -1.02 25.26 2.25
C GLY A 263 -0.17 24.76 3.41
N SER A 264 0.02 23.44 3.47
CA SER A 264 0.83 22.79 4.50
C SER A 264 2.29 22.70 4.07
N PHE A 265 2.54 22.48 2.79
CA PHE A 265 3.85 22.36 2.18
C PHE A 265 4.71 21.29 2.87
N VAL A 266 4.23 20.04 2.89
CA VAL A 266 5.00 18.91 3.46
C VAL A 266 6.12 18.49 2.51
N LEU A 267 7.35 18.43 3.02
CA LEU A 267 8.54 18.23 2.20
C LEU A 267 8.66 16.82 1.61
N ASN A 268 8.50 15.78 2.43
CA ASN A 268 8.67 14.40 1.95
C ASN A 268 7.64 14.05 0.87
N GLY A 269 6.36 14.42 1.06
CA GLY A 269 5.31 14.09 0.11
C GLY A 269 5.49 14.80 -1.23
N PHE A 270 5.96 16.05 -1.21
CA PHE A 270 6.35 16.76 -2.43
C PHE A 270 7.50 16.05 -3.15
N MET A 271 8.57 15.68 -2.44
CA MET A 271 9.67 14.95 -3.07
C MET A 271 9.22 13.61 -3.65
N TYR A 272 8.41 12.80 -2.93
CA TYR A 272 7.83 11.57 -3.47
C TYR A 272 6.98 11.80 -4.72
N SER A 273 6.24 12.92 -4.80
CA SER A 273 5.48 13.25 -6.00
C SER A 273 6.38 13.55 -7.19
N LEU A 274 7.50 14.26 -6.99
CA LEU A 274 8.51 14.50 -8.03
C LEU A 274 9.13 13.19 -8.54
N ILE A 275 9.36 12.23 -7.64
CA ILE A 275 9.84 10.89 -8.01
C ILE A 275 8.88 10.19 -8.97
N GLY A 276 7.58 10.18 -8.64
CA GLY A 276 6.55 9.61 -9.49
C GLY A 276 6.43 10.28 -10.85
N LEU A 277 6.46 11.62 -10.88
CA LEU A 277 6.48 12.40 -12.11
C LEU A 277 7.70 12.07 -12.97
N HIS A 278 8.88 11.97 -12.36
CA HIS A 278 10.11 11.59 -13.07
C HIS A 278 10.02 10.19 -13.67
N ASP A 279 9.52 9.21 -12.90
CA ASP A 279 9.36 7.84 -13.39
C ASP A 279 8.48 7.81 -14.63
N PHE A 280 7.33 8.48 -14.60
CA PHE A 280 6.41 8.51 -15.75
C PHE A 280 6.97 9.31 -16.93
N ALA A 281 7.63 10.44 -16.67
CA ALA A 281 8.29 11.25 -17.70
C ALA A 281 9.38 10.50 -18.47
N ASN A 282 10.02 9.51 -17.84
CA ASN A 282 11.11 8.72 -18.44
C ASN A 282 10.68 7.30 -18.82
N VAL A 283 9.37 7.04 -18.92
CA VAL A 283 8.88 5.74 -19.38
C VAL A 283 9.32 5.50 -20.83
N LYS A 284 9.74 4.25 -21.12
CA LYS A 284 10.06 3.83 -22.48
C LYS A 284 8.79 3.35 -23.17
N LEU A 285 8.26 4.18 -24.07
CA LEU A 285 7.07 3.86 -24.86
C LEU A 285 7.43 3.02 -26.09
N ALA A 286 6.50 2.18 -26.51
CA ALA A 286 6.54 1.47 -27.78
C ALA A 286 6.06 2.39 -28.93
N ASP A 287 6.44 2.05 -30.17
CA ASP A 287 6.08 2.83 -31.35
C ASP A 287 4.56 2.84 -31.61
N ASP A 288 3.86 1.79 -31.20
CA ASP A 288 2.41 1.61 -31.30
C ASP A 288 1.63 2.06 -30.06
N ASP A 289 2.31 2.58 -29.03
CA ASP A 289 1.61 3.11 -27.85
C ASP A 289 0.76 4.34 -28.21
N PRO A 290 -0.43 4.51 -27.59
CA PRO A 290 -1.32 5.62 -27.84
C PRO A 290 -0.68 6.98 -27.53
N GLU A 291 -1.10 7.99 -28.31
CA GLU A 291 -0.64 9.37 -28.14
C GLU A 291 -0.93 9.94 -26.75
N GLU A 292 -2.01 9.49 -26.10
CA GLU A 292 -2.36 9.89 -24.74
C GLU A 292 -1.28 9.53 -23.70
N ALA A 293 -0.59 8.40 -23.88
CA ALA A 293 0.52 8.00 -23.01
C ALA A 293 1.76 8.87 -23.26
N ARG A 294 2.03 9.25 -24.52
CA ARG A 294 3.11 10.17 -24.89
C ARG A 294 2.89 11.56 -24.31
N LEU A 295 1.70 12.12 -24.52
CA LEU A 295 1.32 13.42 -23.96
C LEU A 295 1.35 13.41 -22.43
N GLY A 296 0.95 12.30 -21.81
CA GLY A 296 1.09 12.10 -20.37
C GLY A 296 2.55 12.18 -19.90
N ALA A 297 3.48 11.49 -20.56
CA ALA A 297 4.90 11.55 -20.23
C ALA A 297 5.48 12.96 -20.41
N GLU A 298 5.07 13.68 -21.46
CA GLU A 298 5.46 15.09 -21.68
C GLU A 298 4.94 16.02 -20.57
N ARG A 299 3.66 15.90 -20.20
CA ARG A 299 3.06 16.64 -19.06
C ARG A 299 3.81 16.35 -17.77
N ALA A 300 4.10 15.08 -17.49
CA ALA A 300 4.85 14.67 -16.32
C ALA A 300 6.26 15.30 -16.29
N SER A 301 6.92 15.41 -17.45
CA SER A 301 8.23 16.05 -17.58
C SER A 301 8.18 17.55 -17.21
N VAL A 302 7.16 18.27 -17.70
CA VAL A 302 6.96 19.70 -17.38
C VAL A 302 6.66 19.90 -15.89
N LEU A 303 5.77 19.06 -15.32
CA LEU A 303 5.44 19.10 -13.89
C LEU A 303 6.65 18.78 -13.02
N PHE A 304 7.46 17.80 -13.40
CA PHE A 304 8.70 17.46 -12.71
C PHE A 304 9.70 18.61 -12.74
N ALA A 305 9.95 19.21 -13.90
CA ALA A 305 10.88 20.32 -14.04
C ALA A 305 10.45 21.53 -13.18
N THR A 306 9.17 21.90 -13.27
CA THR A 306 8.59 23.01 -12.47
C THR A 306 8.69 22.72 -10.97
N GLY A 307 8.39 21.49 -10.56
CA GLY A 307 8.48 21.10 -9.15
C GLY A 307 9.92 21.04 -8.63
N MET A 308 10.89 20.64 -9.46
CA MET A 308 12.31 20.69 -9.11
C MET A 308 12.80 22.13 -8.89
N ASP A 309 12.33 23.08 -9.69
CA ASP A 309 12.66 24.50 -9.50
C ASP A 309 12.08 25.03 -8.18
N SER A 310 10.85 24.66 -7.82
CA SER A 310 10.27 24.97 -6.52
C SER A 310 11.04 24.32 -5.37
N LEU A 311 11.46 23.05 -5.51
CA LEU A 311 12.25 22.35 -4.50
C LEU A 311 13.57 23.10 -4.22
N ARG A 312 14.31 23.47 -5.28
CA ARG A 312 15.54 24.27 -5.14
C ARG A 312 15.28 25.58 -4.40
N THR A 313 14.21 26.27 -4.78
CA THR A 313 13.86 27.58 -4.21
C THR A 313 13.56 27.50 -2.71
N PHE A 314 12.79 26.48 -2.29
CA PHE A 314 12.28 26.42 -0.92
C PHE A 314 13.03 25.48 0.01
N LEU A 315 13.89 24.59 -0.49
CA LEU A 315 14.64 23.66 0.37
C LEU A 315 15.37 24.35 1.53
N PRO A 316 15.98 25.55 1.36
CA PRO A 316 16.59 26.27 2.48
C PRO A 316 15.62 26.62 3.62
N LEU A 317 14.32 26.81 3.35
CA LEU A 317 13.31 27.10 4.37
C LEU A 317 13.07 25.90 5.31
N TYR A 318 13.44 24.70 4.89
CA TYR A 318 13.32 23.49 5.71
C TYR A 318 14.58 23.19 6.53
N ASP A 319 15.66 23.96 6.38
CA ASP A 319 16.91 23.73 7.11
C ASP A 319 16.95 24.58 8.39
N THR A 320 17.06 23.93 9.55
CA THR A 320 17.11 24.63 10.85
C THR A 320 18.53 24.94 11.32
N GLY A 321 19.55 24.57 10.52
CA GLY A 321 20.95 24.59 10.94
C GLY A 321 21.34 23.41 11.84
N SER A 322 20.42 22.53 12.22
CA SER A 322 20.69 21.35 13.08
C SER A 322 19.74 20.17 12.86
N GLY A 323 18.93 20.24 11.81
CA GLY A 323 17.91 19.26 11.44
C GLY A 323 17.08 19.82 10.29
N SER A 324 15.93 19.20 10.03
CA SER A 324 14.98 19.69 9.04
C SER A 324 13.59 19.93 9.63
N ILE A 325 12.83 20.83 9.01
CA ILE A 325 11.41 21.04 9.29
C ILE A 325 10.59 20.04 8.45
N TYR A 326 9.48 19.51 8.98
CA TYR A 326 8.61 18.59 8.26
C TYR A 326 7.75 19.31 7.20
N ASP A 327 7.26 20.49 7.54
CA ASP A 327 6.36 21.29 6.71
C ASP A 327 6.45 22.79 7.02
N LEU A 328 5.90 23.64 6.13
CA LEU A 328 5.91 25.10 6.31
C LEU A 328 4.63 25.63 6.95
N ARG A 329 3.86 24.82 7.70
CA ARG A 329 2.62 25.29 8.35
C ARG A 329 2.86 26.48 9.28
N HIS A 330 4.06 26.61 9.83
CA HIS A 330 4.44 27.71 10.72
C HIS A 330 4.41 29.07 10.02
N VAL A 331 4.64 29.11 8.70
CA VAL A 331 4.53 30.32 7.86
C VAL A 331 3.08 30.74 7.71
N GLY A 332 2.19 29.81 7.33
CA GLY A 332 0.76 30.09 7.13
C GLY A 332 -0.02 30.29 8.44
N LEU A 333 0.27 29.49 9.47
CA LEU A 333 -0.45 29.48 10.74
C LEU A 333 0.18 30.36 11.83
N ARG A 334 1.30 31.02 11.54
CA ARG A 334 2.06 31.86 12.49
C ARG A 334 2.31 31.15 13.83
N SER A 335 2.75 29.88 13.74
CA SER A 335 3.01 29.02 14.89
C SER A 335 4.49 28.63 14.99
N ALA A 336 4.86 27.86 16.01
CA ALA A 336 6.17 27.24 16.06
C ALA A 336 6.37 26.28 14.86
N PRO A 337 7.62 26.12 14.36
CA PRO A 337 7.97 25.13 13.34
C PRO A 337 7.60 23.69 13.75
N ASN A 338 7.07 22.93 12.82
CA ASN A 338 6.86 21.50 12.99
C ASN A 338 8.16 20.75 12.63
N ILE A 339 9.03 20.52 13.61
CA ILE A 339 10.33 19.88 13.39
C ILE A 339 10.15 18.42 12.94
N ALA A 340 10.89 18.01 11.91
CA ALA A 340 10.90 16.62 11.50
C ALA A 340 11.63 15.78 12.56
N ARG A 341 10.96 14.75 13.08
CA ARG A 341 11.61 13.70 13.86
C ARG A 341 12.71 13.01 13.04
N TRP A 342 13.69 12.41 13.71
CA TRP A 342 14.91 11.91 13.07
C TRP A 342 14.69 10.88 11.95
N ASP A 343 13.67 10.05 12.04
CA ASP A 343 13.28 9.15 10.95
C ASP A 343 12.74 9.90 9.73
N TYR A 344 11.97 10.98 9.90
CA TYR A 344 11.61 11.85 8.77
C TYR A 344 12.80 12.65 8.24
N HIS A 345 13.70 13.11 9.11
CA HIS A 345 14.94 13.74 8.67
C HIS A 345 15.76 12.79 7.77
N ALA A 346 15.88 11.52 8.17
CA ALA A 346 16.52 10.48 7.36
C ALA A 346 15.78 10.24 6.04
N VAL A 347 14.43 10.25 6.04
CA VAL A 347 13.63 10.19 4.81
C VAL A 347 13.93 11.38 3.90
N HIS A 348 14.03 12.60 4.44
CA HIS A 348 14.37 13.76 3.63
C HIS A 348 15.74 13.64 2.98
N VAL A 349 16.76 13.21 3.74
CA VAL A 349 18.10 12.93 3.21
C VAL A 349 18.05 11.87 2.11
N TYR A 350 17.33 10.77 2.33
CA TYR A 350 17.19 9.69 1.36
C TYR A 350 16.58 10.19 0.05
N LEU A 351 15.49 10.96 0.12
CA LEU A 351 14.80 11.49 -1.07
C LEU A 351 15.65 12.52 -1.80
N LEU A 352 16.35 13.40 -1.09
CA LEU A 352 17.31 14.32 -1.72
C LEU A 352 18.41 13.55 -2.45
N LYS A 353 19.01 12.53 -1.82
CA LYS A 353 20.03 11.70 -2.47
C LYS A 353 19.49 10.97 -3.71
N TRP A 354 18.24 10.51 -3.65
CA TRP A 354 17.59 9.88 -4.79
C TRP A 354 17.39 10.86 -5.96
N LEU A 355 16.87 12.07 -5.68
CA LEU A 355 16.73 13.13 -6.68
C LEU A 355 18.08 13.59 -7.24
N VAL A 356 19.14 13.63 -6.42
CA VAL A 356 20.50 13.93 -6.85
C VAL A 356 21.03 12.88 -7.83
N GLN A 357 20.77 11.59 -7.58
CA GLN A 357 21.20 10.52 -8.51
C GLN A 357 20.56 10.64 -9.89
N ILE A 358 19.36 11.21 -9.95
CA ILE A 358 18.61 11.39 -11.19
C ILE A 358 19.03 12.66 -11.92
N THR A 359 19.17 13.76 -11.18
CA THR A 359 19.30 15.10 -11.77
C THR A 359 20.73 15.62 -11.79
N GLY A 360 21.63 15.04 -10.99
CA GLY A 360 22.97 15.57 -10.75
C GLY A 360 22.98 16.91 -9.98
N ASP A 361 21.87 17.27 -9.33
CA ASP A 361 21.71 18.59 -8.71
C ASP A 361 22.68 18.82 -7.54
N LYS A 362 23.58 19.79 -7.70
CA LYS A 362 24.63 20.09 -6.73
C LYS A 362 24.08 20.72 -5.45
N MET A 363 23.08 21.61 -5.56
CA MET A 363 22.50 22.31 -4.41
C MET A 363 21.77 21.33 -3.49
N LEU A 364 20.99 20.42 -4.08
CA LEU A 364 20.35 19.35 -3.31
C LEU A 364 21.38 18.44 -2.66
N ASN A 365 22.46 18.10 -3.37
CA ASN A 365 23.51 17.24 -2.83
C ASN A 365 24.25 17.88 -1.64
N GLU A 366 24.60 19.17 -1.74
CA GLU A 366 25.22 19.93 -0.65
C GLU A 366 24.31 20.00 0.58
N THR A 367 23.00 20.20 0.37
CA THR A 367 22.01 20.18 1.45
C THR A 367 21.88 18.79 2.08
N ALA A 368 21.84 17.73 1.26
CA ALA A 368 21.80 16.36 1.76
C ALA A 368 23.05 16.01 2.59
N GLU A 369 24.25 16.40 2.15
CA GLU A 369 25.50 16.20 2.91
C GLU A 369 25.48 16.95 4.26
N ARG A 370 24.98 18.19 4.26
CA ARG A 370 24.82 18.98 5.48
C ARG A 370 23.81 18.34 6.44
N TRP A 371 22.70 17.80 5.93
CA TRP A 371 21.69 17.11 6.73
C TRP A 371 22.19 15.76 7.27
N ILE A 372 22.98 15.01 6.50
CA ILE A 372 23.70 13.83 7.01
C ILE A 372 24.57 14.23 8.20
N ALA A 373 25.32 15.33 8.08
CA ALA A 373 26.16 15.85 9.16
C ALA A 373 25.36 16.20 10.43
N TYR A 374 24.12 16.71 10.32
CA TYR A 374 23.25 16.98 11.47
C TYR A 374 22.91 15.71 12.27
N SER A 375 22.81 14.57 11.59
CA SER A 375 22.58 13.26 12.25
C SER A 375 23.76 12.84 13.15
N TRP A 376 24.94 13.46 12.97
CA TRP A 376 26.12 13.27 13.80
C TRP A 376 26.35 14.43 14.78
N GLY A 377 25.33 15.25 15.04
CA GLY A 377 25.38 16.38 15.98
C GLY A 377 26.12 17.61 15.47
N ARG A 378 26.54 17.65 14.19
CA ARG A 378 27.08 18.88 13.59
C ARG A 378 25.97 19.90 13.45
N LYS A 379 26.33 21.18 13.50
CA LYS A 379 25.42 22.32 13.30
C LYS A 379 25.99 23.24 12.24
N ALA A 380 25.12 23.99 11.57
CA ALA A 380 25.52 25.13 10.76
C ALA A 380 26.30 26.11 11.63
N LYS A 381 27.27 26.81 11.01
CA LYS A 381 28.05 27.84 11.72
C LYS A 381 27.13 28.96 12.18
N HIS A 382 27.28 29.38 13.43
CA HIS A 382 26.77 30.68 13.87
C HIS A 382 27.77 31.79 13.54
N ASN A 383 27.33 33.03 13.65
CA ASN A 383 28.14 34.23 13.43
C ASN A 383 29.30 34.40 14.42
#